data_AF-A0A5C7V3Y5-F1
#
_entry.id   AF-A0A5C7V3Y5-F1
#
_cell.length_a   1.000
_cell.length_b   1.000
_cell.length_c   1.000
_cell.angle_alpha   90.00
_cell.angle_beta   90.00
_cell.angle_gamma   90.00
#
_symmetry.space_group_name_H-M   'P 1'
#
loop_
_entity.id
_entity.type
_entity.pdbx_description
1 polymer ?
#
loop_
_entity_poly.entity_id
_entity_poly.type
_entity_poly.pdbx_seq_one_letter_code
_entity_poly.pdbx_strand_id
1 'polypeptide(L)'
;MELQAAIKKQTKLIYLLALVLFLPGTLMAEQIGSVSTVFKVLGANDKIVIEAFDDPEIPGATCYLSRAKTGGVKGMVGVAEDTSDASIACRQIGPITLPEKVRNGDHDGEEVFKKSTSLLFKSLQVVRFYDPKRNVLVYLSYSDRIIEGSPKNSISIIPITPWHR
;
A
#
# COMPACT_ATOMS: atom_id res chain seq x y z
N MET A 1 -40.48 -18.19 32.13
CA MET A 1 -39.43 -17.16 32.29
C MET A 1 -38.06 -17.63 31.75
N GLU A 2 -37.66 -18.88 31.98
CA GLU A 2 -36.34 -19.42 31.55
C GLU A 2 -36.08 -19.41 30.02
N LEU A 3 -37.10 -19.72 29.21
CA LEU A 3 -36.97 -19.80 27.74
C LEU A 3 -36.63 -18.45 27.09
N GLN A 4 -37.18 -17.34 27.63
CA GLN A 4 -36.96 -15.99 27.11
C GLN A 4 -35.51 -15.50 27.37
N ALA A 5 -34.90 -15.94 28.48
CA ALA A 5 -33.52 -15.63 28.82
C ALA A 5 -32.53 -16.37 27.91
N ALA A 6 -32.81 -17.64 27.57
CA ALA A 6 -31.98 -18.44 26.68
C ALA A 6 -31.94 -17.88 25.25
N ILE A 7 -33.10 -17.47 24.72
CA ILE A 7 -33.19 -16.85 23.38
C ILE A 7 -32.38 -15.55 23.34
N LYS A 8 -32.54 -14.67 24.33
CA LYS A 8 -31.82 -13.39 24.41
C LYS A 8 -30.29 -13.56 24.54
N LYS A 9 -29.85 -14.65 25.18
CA LYS A 9 -28.43 -15.03 25.29
C LYS A 9 -27.87 -15.52 23.95
N GLN A 10 -28.63 -16.33 23.21
CA GLN A 10 -28.25 -16.76 21.86
C GLN A 10 -28.23 -15.59 20.87
N THR A 11 -29.20 -14.67 20.91
CA THR A 11 -29.20 -13.50 20.01
C THR A 11 -28.00 -12.61 20.30
N LYS A 12 -27.67 -12.35 21.57
CA LYS A 12 -26.44 -11.61 21.94
C LYS A 12 -25.17 -12.30 21.45
N LEU A 13 -25.10 -13.62 21.53
CA LEU A 13 -23.93 -14.38 21.07
C LEU A 13 -23.78 -14.30 19.55
N ILE A 14 -24.88 -14.34 18.80
CA ILE A 14 -24.89 -14.16 17.33
C ILE A 14 -24.45 -12.74 16.95
N TYR A 15 -24.94 -11.70 17.64
CA TYR A 15 -24.50 -10.33 17.40
C TYR A 15 -23.02 -10.12 17.73
N LEU A 16 -22.50 -10.75 18.79
CA LEU A 16 -21.09 -10.68 19.15
C LEU A 16 -20.21 -11.40 18.11
N LEU A 17 -20.66 -12.54 17.60
CA LEU A 17 -19.94 -13.31 16.57
C LEU A 17 -19.94 -12.59 15.21
N ALA A 18 -21.05 -11.93 14.86
CA ALA A 18 -21.15 -11.11 13.65
C ALA A 18 -20.23 -9.87 13.70
N LEU A 19 -20.01 -9.28 14.88
CA LEU A 19 -19.12 -8.12 15.05
C LEU A 19 -17.63 -8.46 14.82
N VAL A 20 -17.21 -9.69 15.11
CA VAL A 20 -15.82 -10.16 14.89
C VAL A 20 -15.52 -10.40 13.41
N LEU A 21 -16.54 -10.67 12.58
CA LEU A 21 -16.39 -10.91 11.14
C LEU A 21 -16.25 -9.63 10.30
N PHE A 22 -16.44 -8.45 10.89
CA PHE A 22 -16.29 -7.15 10.22
C PHE A 22 -14.98 -6.42 10.58
N LEU A 23 -13.92 -7.15 10.92
CA LEU A 23 -12.58 -6.55 10.99
C LEU A 23 -12.13 -6.18 9.57
N PRO A 24 -11.93 -4.89 9.25
CA PRO A 24 -11.42 -4.50 7.94
C PRO A 24 -10.04 -5.14 7.74
N GLY A 25 -9.89 -5.90 6.66
CA GLY A 25 -8.60 -6.47 6.27
C GLY A 25 -7.61 -5.33 6.06
N THR A 26 -6.57 -5.26 6.86
CA THR A 26 -5.47 -4.34 6.60
C THR A 26 -4.84 -4.73 5.27
N LEU A 27 -4.91 -3.86 4.26
CA LEU A 27 -4.14 -3.96 3.01
C LEU A 27 -2.65 -3.88 3.38
N MET A 28 -2.09 -5.02 3.77
CA MET A 28 -0.66 -5.19 3.99
C MET A 28 -0.02 -5.44 2.64
N ALA A 29 0.94 -4.59 2.27
CA ALA A 29 1.81 -4.87 1.13
C ALA A 29 2.43 -6.27 1.28
N GLU A 30 2.29 -7.09 0.26
CA GLU A 30 2.87 -8.42 0.20
C GLU A 30 4.34 -8.32 -0.24
N GLN A 31 5.26 -8.77 0.59
CA GLN A 31 6.67 -8.79 0.19
C GLN A 31 6.92 -9.92 -0.81
N ILE A 32 7.23 -9.55 -2.06
CA ILE A 32 7.59 -10.47 -3.15
C ILE A 32 9.01 -11.00 -2.98
N GLY A 33 9.94 -10.15 -2.53
CA GLY A 33 11.34 -10.55 -2.38
C GLY A 33 12.24 -9.43 -1.88
N SER A 34 13.54 -9.71 -1.79
CA SER A 34 14.54 -8.68 -1.46
C SER A 34 15.94 -9.05 -1.95
N VAL A 35 16.75 -8.05 -2.27
CA VAL A 35 18.16 -8.19 -2.66
C VAL A 35 19.03 -7.35 -1.74
N SER A 36 20.11 -7.93 -1.18
CA SER A 36 21.06 -7.17 -0.35
C SER A 36 21.94 -6.25 -1.17
N THR A 37 22.17 -5.03 -0.68
CA THR A 37 22.97 -4.00 -1.36
C THR A 37 24.27 -3.71 -0.63
N VAL A 38 24.25 -3.66 0.71
CA VAL A 38 25.45 -3.37 1.52
C VAL A 38 25.59 -4.39 2.63
N PHE A 39 26.73 -5.07 2.65
CA PHE A 39 27.09 -5.97 3.73
C PHE A 39 27.50 -5.17 4.97
N LYS A 40 26.89 -5.47 6.12
CA LYS A 40 27.24 -4.88 7.40
C LYS A 40 27.85 -5.93 8.30
N VAL A 41 29.03 -5.64 8.84
CA VAL A 41 29.77 -6.56 9.73
C VAL A 41 28.98 -6.89 11.00
N LEU A 42 28.17 -5.94 11.49
CA LEU A 42 27.31 -6.10 12.66
C LEU A 42 25.85 -5.75 12.33
N GLY A 43 24.95 -6.71 12.50
CA GLY A 43 23.51 -6.57 12.27
C GLY A 43 23.07 -6.90 10.84
N ALA A 44 21.84 -6.53 10.48
CA ALA A 44 21.27 -6.86 9.18
C ALA A 44 21.97 -6.12 8.01
N ASN A 45 22.00 -6.70 6.82
CA ASN A 45 22.46 -5.98 5.63
C ASN A 45 21.43 -4.95 5.17
N ASP A 46 21.91 -3.89 4.50
CA ASP A 46 21.00 -3.04 3.72
C ASP A 46 20.48 -3.84 2.54
N LYS A 47 19.22 -3.61 2.17
CA LYS A 47 18.57 -4.34 1.08
C LYS A 47 17.55 -3.49 0.35
N ILE A 48 17.27 -3.88 -0.87
CA ILE A 48 16.10 -3.44 -1.62
C ILE A 48 15.02 -4.50 -1.40
N VAL A 49 13.85 -4.07 -0.95
CA VAL A 49 12.67 -4.94 -0.76
C VAL A 49 11.68 -4.62 -1.88
N ILE A 50 11.07 -5.67 -2.44
CA ILE A 50 9.99 -5.56 -3.43
C ILE A 50 8.69 -5.95 -2.73
N GLU A 51 7.75 -5.02 -2.66
CA GLU A 51 6.41 -5.20 -2.10
C GLU A 51 5.37 -5.02 -3.21
N ALA A 52 4.35 -5.87 -3.26
CA ALA A 52 3.19 -5.71 -4.12
C ALA A 52 1.99 -5.23 -3.28
N PHE A 53 1.17 -4.37 -3.86
CA PHE A 53 -0.12 -4.01 -3.29
C PHE A 53 -1.13 -3.75 -4.41
N ASP A 54 -2.39 -4.03 -4.12
CA ASP A 54 -3.50 -3.77 -5.04
C ASP A 54 -4.13 -2.41 -4.72
N ASP A 55 -4.63 -1.76 -5.76
CA ASP A 55 -5.44 -0.57 -5.59
C ASP A 55 -6.84 -0.97 -5.06
N PRO A 56 -7.26 -0.47 -3.88
CA PRO A 56 -8.53 -0.85 -3.28
C PRO A 56 -9.77 -0.41 -4.08
N GLU A 57 -9.65 0.63 -4.89
CA GLU A 57 -10.75 1.17 -5.69
C GLU A 57 -10.70 0.76 -7.16
N ILE A 58 -9.54 0.33 -7.63
CA ILE A 58 -9.31 -0.13 -9.00
C ILE A 58 -8.97 -1.63 -9.01
N PRO A 59 -9.98 -2.52 -8.90
CA PRO A 59 -9.76 -3.95 -9.11
C PRO A 59 -9.05 -4.21 -10.43
N GLY A 60 -8.06 -5.12 -10.40
CA GLY A 60 -7.26 -5.45 -11.58
C GLY A 60 -6.04 -4.54 -11.80
N ALA A 61 -5.81 -3.55 -10.94
CA ALA A 61 -4.55 -2.79 -10.90
C ALA A 61 -3.70 -3.19 -9.68
N THR A 62 -2.47 -3.62 -9.95
CA THR A 62 -1.48 -3.98 -8.92
C THR A 62 -0.22 -3.16 -9.13
N CYS A 63 0.35 -2.65 -8.04
CA CYS A 63 1.60 -1.92 -8.02
C CYS A 63 2.69 -2.73 -7.31
N TYR A 64 3.87 -2.75 -7.93
CA TYR A 64 5.10 -3.30 -7.37
C TYR A 64 6.01 -2.15 -6.97
N LEU A 65 6.28 -2.04 -5.68
CA LEU A 65 7.10 -1.01 -5.08
C LEU A 65 8.43 -1.62 -4.64
N SER A 66 9.51 -1.13 -5.21
CA SER A 66 10.86 -1.37 -4.72
C SER A 66 11.30 -0.22 -3.82
N ARG A 67 11.91 -0.52 -2.68
CA ARG A 67 12.45 0.50 -1.77
C ARG A 67 13.67 0.00 -1.02
N ALA A 68 14.54 0.94 -0.64
CA ALA A 68 15.62 0.66 0.28
C ALA A 68 15.07 0.33 1.69
N LYS A 69 15.73 -0.60 2.36
CA LYS A 69 15.53 -0.91 3.78
C LYS A 69 16.88 -0.93 4.48
N THR A 70 17.06 -0.04 5.45
CA THR A 70 18.30 0.14 6.19
C THR A 70 18.46 -0.97 7.23
N GLY A 71 19.60 -1.66 7.17
CA GLY A 71 20.07 -2.66 8.11
C GLY A 71 20.98 -2.09 9.21
N GLY A 72 21.83 -2.94 9.76
CA GLY A 72 22.67 -2.72 10.92
C GLY A 72 21.93 -3.00 12.22
N VAL A 73 22.58 -2.73 13.35
CA VAL A 73 21.97 -2.89 14.68
C VAL A 73 20.68 -2.05 14.80
N LYS A 74 20.69 -0.81 14.27
CA LYS A 74 19.52 0.07 14.23
C LYS A 74 18.38 -0.50 13.37
N GLY A 75 18.70 -1.12 12.24
CA GLY A 75 17.71 -1.76 11.37
C GLY A 75 17.07 -3.00 12.01
N MET A 76 17.85 -3.75 12.79
CA MET A 76 17.36 -4.93 13.53
C MET A 76 16.38 -4.57 14.64
N VAL A 77 16.61 -3.45 15.34
CA VAL A 77 15.71 -2.95 16.39
C VAL A 77 14.60 -2.02 15.84
N GLY A 78 14.52 -1.84 14.52
CA GLY A 78 13.44 -1.08 13.87
C GLY A 78 13.52 0.44 13.99
N VAL A 79 14.67 0.99 14.40
CA VAL A 79 14.87 2.44 14.58
C VAL A 79 15.71 3.07 13.47
N ALA A 80 16.10 2.27 12.46
CA ALA A 80 16.76 2.81 11.29
C ALA A 80 15.77 3.60 10.43
N GLU A 81 16.26 4.72 9.92
CA GLU A 81 15.57 5.47 8.87
C GLU A 81 15.98 4.86 7.51
N ASP A 82 14.99 4.44 6.73
CA ASP A 82 15.19 4.00 5.36
C ASP A 82 15.50 5.23 4.47
N THR A 83 16.29 5.03 3.42
CA THR A 83 16.54 6.10 2.44
C THR A 83 15.27 6.36 1.62
N SER A 84 15.16 7.56 1.02
CA SER A 84 14.01 7.89 0.16
C SER A 84 14.09 7.25 -1.24
N ASP A 85 14.99 6.29 -1.45
CA ASP A 85 15.15 5.61 -2.74
C ASP A 85 14.05 4.56 -2.90
N ALA A 86 13.13 4.84 -3.82
CA ALA A 86 12.05 3.96 -4.18
C ALA A 86 11.73 4.06 -5.68
N SER A 87 11.21 2.98 -6.24
CA SER A 87 10.69 2.93 -7.61
C SER A 87 9.43 2.10 -7.66
N ILE A 88 8.47 2.50 -8.50
CA ILE A 88 7.16 1.85 -8.62
C ILE A 88 6.91 1.40 -10.06
N ALA A 89 6.31 0.22 -10.20
CA ALA A 89 5.80 -0.28 -11.46
C ALA A 89 4.40 -0.86 -11.24
N CYS A 90 3.38 -0.25 -11.84
CA CYS A 90 2.01 -0.73 -11.77
C CYS A 90 1.58 -1.39 -13.08
N ARG A 91 0.72 -2.40 -12.95
CA ARG A 91 0.29 -3.26 -14.05
C ARG A 91 -1.21 -3.52 -13.95
N GLN A 92 -1.85 -3.54 -15.11
CA GLN A 92 -3.17 -4.16 -15.24
C GLN A 92 -2.97 -5.68 -15.23
N ILE A 93 -3.46 -6.34 -14.18
CA ILE A 93 -3.41 -7.80 -14.01
C ILE A 93 -4.79 -8.45 -14.14
N GLY A 94 -5.81 -7.66 -14.43
CA GLY A 94 -7.19 -8.10 -14.61
C GLY A 94 -8.05 -7.03 -15.29
N PRO A 95 -9.36 -7.28 -15.45
CA PRO A 95 -10.27 -6.27 -15.96
C PRO A 95 -10.35 -5.09 -15.00
N ILE A 96 -10.13 -3.88 -15.51
CA ILE A 96 -10.28 -2.64 -14.75
C ILE A 96 -11.70 -2.10 -14.93
N THR A 97 -12.39 -1.90 -13.81
CA THR A 97 -13.63 -1.13 -13.76
C THR A 97 -13.34 0.18 -13.04
N LEU A 98 -13.56 1.31 -13.72
CA LEU A 98 -13.30 2.63 -13.17
C LEU A 98 -14.53 3.13 -12.39
N PRO A 99 -14.46 3.33 -11.06
CA PRO A 99 -15.55 3.89 -10.28
C PRO A 99 -15.84 5.33 -10.70
N GLU A 100 -17.10 5.77 -10.55
CA GLU A 100 -17.55 7.12 -10.93
C GLU A 100 -16.70 8.22 -10.28
N LYS A 101 -16.42 8.09 -8.99
CA LYS A 101 -15.60 9.02 -8.18
C LYS A 101 -14.16 9.18 -8.68
N VAL A 102 -13.58 8.13 -9.26
CA VAL A 102 -12.25 8.22 -9.89
C VAL A 102 -12.39 8.80 -11.30
N ARG A 103 -13.41 8.37 -12.05
CA ARG A 103 -13.66 8.85 -13.42
C ARG A 103 -13.88 10.36 -13.49
N ASN A 104 -14.54 10.93 -12.48
CA ASN A 104 -14.82 12.37 -12.41
C ASN A 104 -13.68 13.19 -11.80
N GLY A 105 -12.60 12.54 -11.35
CA GLY A 105 -11.44 13.20 -10.72
C GLY A 105 -11.64 13.57 -9.25
N ASP A 106 -12.77 13.22 -8.62
CA ASP A 106 -13.03 13.53 -7.20
C ASP A 106 -12.00 12.90 -6.25
N HIS A 107 -11.42 11.76 -6.68
CA HIS A 107 -10.42 10.99 -5.95
C HIS A 107 -9.00 11.13 -6.53
N ASP A 108 -8.74 12.18 -7.32
CA ASP A 108 -7.39 12.49 -7.78
C ASP A 108 -6.49 12.90 -6.60
N GLY A 109 -5.32 12.27 -6.52
CA GLY A 109 -4.39 12.44 -5.40
C GLY A 109 -4.69 11.57 -4.19
N GLU A 110 -5.65 10.65 -4.28
CA GLU A 110 -5.95 9.71 -3.19
C GLU A 110 -4.76 8.78 -2.90
N GLU A 111 -4.45 8.61 -1.61
CA GLU A 111 -3.40 7.71 -1.13
C GLU A 111 -3.84 6.26 -1.27
N VAL A 112 -3.21 5.53 -2.18
CA VAL A 112 -3.47 4.10 -2.41
C VAL A 112 -2.52 3.20 -1.64
N PHE A 113 -1.41 3.75 -1.16
CA PHE A 113 -0.43 3.05 -0.33
C PHE A 113 0.35 4.01 0.55
N LYS A 114 0.61 3.61 1.80
CA LYS A 114 1.46 4.33 2.73
C LYS A 114 2.34 3.37 3.53
N LYS A 115 3.63 3.69 3.62
CA LYS A 115 4.56 3.00 4.51
C LYS A 115 5.40 4.02 5.29
N SER A 116 5.42 3.89 6.61
CA SER A 116 6.38 4.62 7.44
C SER A 116 7.79 4.06 7.19
N THR A 117 8.74 4.94 6.87
CA THR A 117 10.13 4.63 6.57
C THR A 117 11.09 5.15 7.65
N SER A 118 10.57 5.86 8.66
CA SER A 118 11.34 6.22 9.85
C SER A 118 10.46 6.36 11.08
N LEU A 119 11.09 6.25 12.26
CA LEU A 119 10.40 6.37 13.55
C LEU A 119 9.86 7.77 13.82
N LEU A 120 10.37 8.79 13.12
CA LEU A 120 10.12 10.18 13.45
C LEU A 120 9.37 10.95 12.35
N PHE A 121 9.80 10.98 11.08
CA PHE A 121 9.17 11.94 10.12
C PHE A 121 9.31 11.59 8.62
N LYS A 122 9.43 10.31 8.25
CA LYS A 122 9.41 9.90 6.84
C LYS A 122 8.36 8.85 6.55
N SER A 123 7.59 9.07 5.51
CA SER A 123 6.78 8.04 4.87
C SER A 123 7.00 8.01 3.37
N LEU A 124 6.77 6.84 2.79
CA LEU A 124 6.68 6.61 1.36
C LEU A 124 5.19 6.44 1.05
N GLN A 125 4.70 7.30 0.17
CA GLN A 125 3.30 7.34 -0.24
C GLN A 125 3.20 7.01 -1.73
N VAL A 126 2.09 6.39 -2.11
CA VAL A 126 1.68 6.28 -3.51
C VAL A 126 0.29 6.87 -3.62
N VAL A 127 0.14 7.81 -4.55
CA VAL A 127 -1.14 8.44 -4.85
C VAL A 127 -1.57 8.13 -6.28
N ARG A 128 -2.88 8.09 -6.51
CA ARG A 128 -3.46 7.81 -7.82
C ARG A 128 -4.11 9.06 -8.42
N PHE A 129 -3.98 9.22 -9.72
CA PHE A 129 -4.73 10.17 -10.55
C PHE A 129 -5.34 9.46 -11.76
N TYR A 130 -6.40 10.02 -12.31
CA TYR A 130 -6.96 9.60 -13.59
C TYR A 130 -6.77 10.69 -14.66
N ASP A 131 -6.17 10.32 -15.80
CA ASP A 131 -6.12 11.19 -16.98
C ASP A 131 -7.21 10.75 -17.98
N PRO A 132 -8.38 11.41 -18.00
CA PRO A 132 -9.49 11.04 -18.88
C PRO A 132 -9.16 11.23 -20.36
N LYS A 133 -8.28 12.19 -20.70
CA LYS A 133 -7.93 12.47 -22.10
C LYS A 133 -7.15 11.32 -22.72
N ARG A 134 -6.32 10.64 -21.93
CA ARG A 134 -5.50 9.50 -22.37
C ARG A 134 -6.06 8.16 -21.91
N ASN A 135 -7.13 8.17 -21.10
CA ASN A 135 -7.73 7.01 -20.47
C ASN A 135 -6.72 6.14 -19.73
N VAL A 136 -5.93 6.76 -18.84
CA VAL A 136 -4.89 6.08 -18.07
C VAL A 136 -5.00 6.41 -16.58
N LEU A 137 -4.58 5.46 -15.74
CA LEU A 137 -4.35 5.67 -14.32
C LEU A 137 -2.88 6.01 -14.11
N VAL A 138 -2.62 7.05 -13.33
CA VAL A 138 -1.29 7.53 -13.01
C VAL A 138 -1.03 7.32 -11.53
N TYR A 139 0.04 6.59 -11.21
CA TYR A 139 0.47 6.33 -9.85
C TYR A 139 1.79 7.04 -9.61
N LEU A 140 1.79 7.96 -8.64
CA LEU A 140 2.99 8.69 -8.24
C LEU A 140 3.40 8.20 -6.85
N SER A 141 4.59 7.59 -6.76
CA SER A 141 5.24 7.37 -5.47
C SER A 141 6.12 8.55 -5.11
N TYR A 142 6.05 9.01 -3.87
CA TYR A 142 6.92 10.06 -3.35
C TYR A 142 7.16 9.88 -1.84
N SER A 143 8.28 10.41 -1.36
CA SER A 143 8.60 10.41 0.06
C SER A 143 8.31 11.79 0.64
N ASP A 144 7.52 11.86 1.70
CA ASP A 144 7.43 13.07 2.50
C ASP A 144 8.59 13.11 3.50
N ARG A 145 9.37 14.19 3.48
CA ARG A 145 10.28 14.52 4.57
C ARG A 145 9.84 15.89 5.07
N ILE A 146 9.19 15.91 6.23
CA ILE A 146 8.52 17.11 6.77
C ILE A 146 9.49 18.30 6.95
N ILE A 147 10.79 18.04 7.16
CA ILE A 147 11.77 19.07 7.53
C ILE A 147 12.54 19.64 6.32
N GLU A 148 12.92 18.82 5.33
CA GLU A 148 13.76 19.27 4.19
C GLU A 148 13.05 19.17 2.83
N GLY A 149 11.87 18.52 2.78
CA GLY A 149 11.30 18.02 1.54
C GLY A 149 12.13 16.88 0.95
N SER A 150 11.50 15.96 0.21
CA SER A 150 12.23 14.98 -0.61
C SER A 150 11.57 14.95 -1.98
N PRO A 151 12.12 15.65 -2.99
CA PRO A 151 11.55 15.64 -4.35
C PRO A 151 11.73 14.28 -5.04
N LYS A 152 12.27 13.27 -4.34
CA LYS A 152 12.44 11.91 -4.84
C LYS A 152 11.08 11.27 -5.03
N ASN A 153 10.79 10.96 -6.29
CA ASN A 153 9.55 10.35 -6.71
C ASN A 153 9.81 9.35 -7.84
N SER A 154 8.82 8.50 -8.06
CA SER A 154 8.75 7.59 -9.20
C SER A 154 7.30 7.53 -9.68
N ILE A 155 7.10 7.38 -10.98
CA ILE A 155 5.77 7.39 -11.59
C ILE A 155 5.56 6.12 -12.40
N SER A 156 4.33 5.58 -12.35
CA SER A 156 3.89 4.48 -13.20
C SER A 156 2.53 4.79 -13.79
N ILE A 157 2.28 4.33 -15.01
CA ILE A 157 1.06 4.62 -15.75
C ILE A 157 0.47 3.29 -16.21
N ILE A 158 -0.82 3.07 -15.92
CA ILE A 158 -1.60 1.95 -16.43
C ILE A 158 -2.56 2.48 -17.50
N PRO A 159 -2.35 2.17 -18.79
CA PRO A 159 -3.37 2.37 -19.80
C PRO A 159 -4.58 1.49 -19.50
N ILE A 160 -5.79 2.06 -19.46
CA ILE A 160 -7.01 1.27 -19.29
C ILE A 160 -7.38 0.71 -20.66
N THR A 161 -7.01 -0.54 -20.91
CA THR A 161 -7.35 -1.25 -22.16
C THR A 161 -8.30 -2.42 -21.88
N PRO A 162 -9.04 -2.89 -22.91
CA PRO A 162 -9.77 -4.14 -22.80
C PRO A 162 -8.84 -5.27 -22.32
N TRP A 163 -9.33 -6.08 -21.40
CA TRP A 163 -8.53 -7.17 -20.83
C TRP A 163 -8.51 -8.36 -21.79
N HIS A 164 -7.32 -8.73 -22.25
CA HIS A 164 -7.06 -9.89 -23.08
C HIS A 164 -6.15 -10.84 -22.29
N ARG A 165 -6.71 -11.96 -21.83
CA ARG A 165 -5.98 -12.98 -21.08
C ARG A 165 -5.13 -13.83 -22.01
#